data_AF-A0A835HK09-F1
#
_entry.id   AF-A0A835HK09-F1
#
_cell.length_a   1.000
_cell.length_b   1.000
_cell.length_c   1.000
_cell.angle_alpha   90.00
_cell.angle_beta   90.00
_cell.angle_gamma   90.00
#
_symmetry.space_group_name_H-M   'P 1'
#
loop_
_entity.id
_entity.type
_entity.pdbx_description
1 polymer ?
#
loop_
_entity_poly.entity_id
_entity_poly.type
_entity_poly.pdbx_seq_one_letter_code
_entity_poly.pdbx_strand_id
1 'polypeptide(L)'
;MAINSKLRMFFLFVLLATLASKIEGNPTCKPSGKCSPPVTGKTKAVLTLNSFEAGGYGGRPSKCDNKYHSDDKPVVALSTGWYNNGSRCHKWINIHTTIGRTVKAMVVDECDADHDYQPPCPNNIVDASLAVWKALRVPKADCGLFGYNLV
;
A
#
# COMPACT_ATOMS: atom_id res chain seq x y z
N MET A 1 3.30 -6.94 54.24
CA MET A 1 2.63 -5.89 53.44
C MET A 1 1.77 -6.58 52.39
N ALA A 2 0.45 -6.67 52.61
CA ALA A 2 -0.45 -7.40 51.72
C ALA A 2 -0.82 -6.51 50.53
N ILE A 3 -0.45 -6.93 49.32
CA ILE A 3 -0.85 -6.26 48.08
C ILE A 3 -2.36 -6.48 47.96
N ASN A 4 -3.15 -5.40 48.04
CA ASN A 4 -4.61 -5.43 47.93
C ASN A 4 -5.04 -6.24 46.70
N SER A 5 -6.04 -7.12 46.84
CA SER A 5 -6.53 -7.97 45.74
C SER A 5 -6.95 -7.17 44.51
N LYS A 6 -7.48 -5.95 44.70
CA LYS A 6 -7.77 -5.01 43.59
C LYS A 6 -6.50 -4.55 42.86
N LEU A 7 -5.41 -4.33 43.61
CA LEU A 7 -4.12 -3.90 43.07
C LEU A 7 -3.43 -5.07 42.33
N ARG A 8 -3.50 -6.29 42.87
CA ARG A 8 -3.04 -7.52 42.17
C ARG A 8 -3.79 -7.76 40.86
N MET A 9 -5.11 -7.59 40.87
CA MET A 9 -5.94 -7.77 39.67
C MET A 9 -5.67 -6.71 38.61
N PHE A 10 -5.38 -5.47 39.01
CA PHE A 10 -4.97 -4.40 38.11
C PHE A 10 -3.60 -4.69 37.47
N PHE A 11 -2.62 -5.17 38.23
CA PHE A 11 -1.31 -5.58 37.70
C PHE A 11 -1.41 -6.75 36.73
N LEU A 12 -2.29 -7.73 37.00
CA LEU A 12 -2.59 -8.83 36.07
C LEU A 12 -3.22 -8.35 34.76
N PHE A 13 -4.13 -7.37 34.83
CA PHE A 13 -4.72 -6.74 33.64
C PHE A 13 -3.71 -5.95 32.80
N VAL A 14 -2.80 -5.21 33.46
CA VAL A 14 -1.72 -4.49 32.78
C VAL A 14 -0.73 -5.48 32.14
N LEU A 15 -0.36 -6.56 32.83
CA LEU A 15 0.50 -7.61 32.26
C LEU A 15 -0.14 -8.29 31.05
N LEU A 16 -1.43 -8.66 31.11
CA LEU A 16 -2.18 -9.23 30.00
C LEU A 16 -2.31 -8.25 28.81
N ALA A 17 -2.47 -6.95 29.09
CA ALA A 17 -2.47 -5.92 28.04
C ALA A 17 -1.09 -5.70 27.42
N THR A 18 0.01 -5.87 28.18
CA THR A 18 1.38 -5.78 27.65
C THR A 18 1.86 -7.04 26.91
N LEU A 19 1.25 -8.21 27.18
CA LEU A 19 1.56 -9.47 26.49
C LEU A 19 0.89 -9.60 25.12
N ALA A 20 -0.03 -8.70 24.76
CA ALA A 20 -0.43 -8.48 23.38
C ALA A 20 0.69 -7.70 22.64
N SER A 21 1.89 -8.27 22.61
CA SER A 21 2.94 -7.86 21.70
C SER A 21 2.33 -7.86 20.31
N LYS A 22 2.28 -6.69 19.68
CA LYS A 22 1.90 -6.55 18.29
C LYS A 22 2.83 -7.47 17.50
N ILE A 23 2.32 -8.59 16.99
CA ILE A 23 3.05 -9.41 16.03
C ILE A 23 3.10 -8.56 14.75
N GLU A 24 4.05 -7.63 14.70
CA GLU A 24 4.41 -6.96 13.47
C GLU A 24 4.95 -8.06 12.56
N GLY A 25 4.26 -8.33 11.45
CA GLY A 25 4.69 -9.36 10.51
C GLY A 25 6.12 -9.08 10.01
N ASN A 26 6.74 -10.04 9.33
CA ASN A 26 8.04 -9.79 8.70
C ASN A 26 7.84 -8.86 7.47
N PRO A 27 8.65 -7.80 7.27
CA PRO A 27 8.61 -7.00 6.05
C PRO A 27 8.76 -7.83 4.78
N THR A 28 8.16 -7.38 3.68
CA THR A 28 8.31 -8.01 2.36
C THR A 28 9.48 -7.36 1.63
N CYS A 29 10.55 -8.13 1.43
CA CYS A 29 11.79 -7.64 0.86
C CYS A 29 12.09 -8.31 -0.49
N LYS A 30 12.60 -7.52 -1.44
CA LYS A 30 13.23 -8.00 -2.68
C LYS A 30 14.67 -8.44 -2.39
N PRO A 31 15.28 -9.36 -3.18
CA PRO A 31 16.68 -9.75 -3.03
C PRO A 31 17.70 -8.60 -3.01
N SER A 32 17.36 -7.45 -3.60
CA SER A 32 18.18 -6.22 -3.57
C SER A 32 18.13 -5.45 -2.24
N GLY A 33 17.48 -5.99 -1.19
CA GLY A 33 17.37 -5.36 0.14
C GLY A 33 16.28 -4.29 0.27
N LYS A 34 15.54 -4.00 -0.80
CA LYS A 34 14.40 -3.05 -0.77
C LYS A 34 13.19 -3.71 -0.12
N CYS A 35 12.72 -3.17 0.99
CA CYS A 35 11.64 -3.75 1.81
C CYS A 35 10.44 -2.81 1.93
N SER A 36 9.25 -3.40 1.90
CA SER A 36 7.97 -2.77 2.24
C SER A 36 7.43 -3.32 3.56
N PRO A 37 6.53 -2.59 4.25
CA PRO A 37 5.88 -3.10 5.45
C PRO A 37 5.23 -4.47 5.23
N PRO A 38 5.00 -5.25 6.29
CA PRO A 38 4.42 -6.59 6.18
C PRO A 38 3.06 -6.56 5.50
N VAL A 39 2.83 -7.47 4.55
CA VAL A 39 1.50 -7.64 3.97
C VAL A 39 0.64 -8.45 4.91
N THR A 40 -0.46 -7.85 5.37
CA THR A 40 -1.47 -8.45 6.23
C THR A 40 -2.85 -8.40 5.57
N GLY A 41 -3.88 -8.94 6.21
CA GLY A 41 -5.27 -8.78 5.74
C GLY A 41 -5.78 -7.32 5.78
N LYS A 42 -5.03 -6.41 6.41
CA LYS A 42 -5.33 -4.97 6.56
C LYS A 42 -4.04 -4.15 6.41
N THR A 43 -3.44 -4.24 5.22
CA THR A 43 -2.14 -3.62 4.94
C THR A 43 -2.31 -2.12 4.75
N LYS A 44 -1.73 -1.34 5.66
CA LYS A 44 -1.77 0.12 5.55
C LYS A 44 -0.88 0.61 4.43
N ALA A 45 -1.43 1.48 3.58
CA ALA A 45 -0.72 2.07 2.44
C ALA A 45 -1.11 3.53 2.24
N VAL A 46 -0.29 4.25 1.48
CA VAL A 46 -0.62 5.57 0.94
C VAL A 46 -0.98 5.39 -0.53
N LEU A 47 -2.16 5.91 -0.91
CA LEU A 47 -2.58 5.97 -2.31
C LEU A 47 -1.99 7.21 -2.98
N THR A 48 -1.35 7.04 -4.13
CA THR A 48 -0.92 8.15 -5.00
C THR A 48 -1.58 8.04 -6.38
N LEU A 49 -1.53 9.12 -7.16
CA LEU A 49 -2.07 9.16 -8.51
C LEU A 49 -0.92 8.99 -9.51
N ASN A 50 -1.06 8.01 -10.40
CA ASN A 50 -0.15 7.81 -11.53
C ASN A 50 -0.93 7.64 -12.83
N SER A 51 -0.29 8.06 -13.92
CA SER A 51 -0.76 7.80 -15.28
C SER A 51 0.02 6.63 -15.88
N PHE A 52 -0.71 5.62 -16.36
CA PHE A 52 -0.16 4.42 -17.01
C PHE A 52 -0.25 4.49 -18.54
N GLU A 53 -0.75 5.62 -19.07
CA GLU A 53 -0.92 5.83 -20.51
C GLU A 53 0.40 6.18 -21.20
N ALA A 54 0.45 5.91 -22.51
CA ALA A 54 1.55 6.37 -23.35
C ALA A 54 1.61 7.90 -23.35
N GLY A 55 2.78 8.46 -23.06
CA GLY A 55 2.96 9.91 -22.93
C GLY A 55 2.44 10.50 -21.62
N GLY A 56 1.96 9.67 -20.68
CA GLY A 56 1.68 10.08 -19.31
C GLY A 56 2.94 10.23 -18.46
N TYR A 57 2.78 10.71 -17.21
CA TYR A 57 3.89 10.96 -16.28
C TYR A 57 4.65 9.69 -15.85
N GLY A 58 4.04 8.50 -15.97
CA GLY A 58 4.71 7.23 -15.70
C GLY A 58 5.84 6.91 -16.68
N GLY A 59 5.91 7.60 -17.82
CA GLY A 59 7.04 7.65 -18.76
C GLY A 59 7.27 6.39 -19.59
N ARG A 60 7.16 5.20 -18.98
CA ARG A 60 7.53 3.90 -19.56
C ARG A 60 6.40 2.87 -19.47
N PRO A 61 6.42 1.83 -20.33
CA PRO A 61 5.50 0.72 -20.22
C PRO A 61 5.63 0.00 -18.86
N SER A 62 4.52 -0.52 -18.36
CA SER A 62 4.45 -1.16 -17.04
C SER A 62 5.24 -2.46 -16.97
N LYS A 63 5.91 -2.69 -15.83
CA LYS A 63 6.91 -3.76 -15.66
C LYS A 63 6.36 -5.19 -15.73
N CYS A 64 5.07 -5.41 -15.47
CA CYS A 64 4.49 -6.76 -15.53
C CYS A 64 4.38 -7.31 -16.96
N ASP A 65 4.08 -6.45 -17.94
CA ASP A 65 3.74 -6.88 -19.30
C ASP A 65 4.34 -6.03 -20.43
N ASN A 66 5.19 -5.05 -20.10
CA ASN A 66 5.81 -4.11 -21.03
C ASN A 66 4.77 -3.37 -21.89
N LYS A 67 3.61 -3.01 -21.30
CA LYS A 67 2.55 -2.28 -21.99
C LYS A 67 2.15 -1.01 -21.23
N TYR A 68 1.63 -0.05 -21.97
CA TYR A 68 0.85 1.04 -21.40
C TYR A 68 -0.57 0.55 -21.10
N HIS A 69 -1.20 1.12 -20.07
CA HIS A 69 -2.57 0.82 -19.66
C HIS A 69 -3.37 2.10 -19.61
N SER A 70 -4.64 2.06 -20.06
CA SER A 70 -5.50 3.25 -19.98
C SER A 70 -5.76 3.64 -18.53
N ASP A 71 -5.78 4.94 -18.25
CA ASP A 71 -6.09 5.49 -16.92
C ASP A 71 -7.57 5.32 -16.55
N ASP A 72 -8.41 4.89 -17.50
CA ASP A 72 -9.80 4.48 -17.27
C ASP A 72 -9.93 2.99 -16.86
N LYS A 73 -8.83 2.23 -16.81
CA LYS A 73 -8.80 0.87 -16.22
C LYS A 73 -8.31 0.94 -14.77
N PRO A 74 -8.92 0.17 -13.84
CA PRO A 74 -8.48 0.16 -12.44
C PRO A 74 -7.18 -0.64 -12.29
N VAL A 75 -6.05 0.01 -12.57
CA VAL A 75 -4.70 -0.56 -12.47
C VAL A 75 -3.84 0.21 -11.45
N VAL A 76 -2.85 -0.48 -10.90
CA VAL A 76 -1.92 0.07 -9.89
C VAL A 76 -0.47 -0.42 -10.07
N ALA A 77 0.46 0.38 -9.57
CA ALA A 77 1.82 -0.01 -9.23
C ALA A 77 1.94 -0.22 -7.72
N LEU A 78 2.85 -1.10 -7.30
CA LEU A 78 3.16 -1.32 -5.89
C LEU A 78 4.60 -0.92 -5.60
N SER A 79 4.87 -0.39 -4.39
CA SER A 79 6.23 -0.24 -3.89
C SER A 79 7.03 -1.54 -4.06
N THR A 80 8.32 -1.42 -4.33
CA THR A 80 9.22 -2.55 -4.65
C THR A 80 9.07 -3.78 -3.76
N GLY A 81 8.98 -3.61 -2.44
CA GLY A 81 8.86 -4.74 -1.51
C GLY A 81 7.53 -5.50 -1.67
N TRP A 82 6.42 -4.78 -1.88
CA TRP A 82 5.11 -5.38 -2.15
C TRP A 82 5.00 -5.94 -3.57
N TYR A 83 5.59 -5.27 -4.57
CA TYR A 83 5.69 -5.78 -5.94
C TYR A 83 6.38 -7.15 -5.96
N ASN A 84 7.39 -7.34 -5.11
CA ASN A 84 8.09 -8.60 -4.85
C ASN A 84 8.47 -9.32 -6.14
N ASN A 85 9.28 -8.64 -6.96
CA ASN A 85 9.80 -9.13 -8.24
C ASN A 85 8.70 -9.67 -9.18
N GLY A 86 7.55 -9.00 -9.24
CA GLY A 86 6.44 -9.37 -10.12
C GLY A 86 5.59 -10.55 -9.63
N SER A 87 5.83 -11.07 -8.42
CA SER A 87 5.00 -12.15 -7.86
C SER A 87 3.51 -11.79 -7.71
N ARG A 88 3.18 -10.49 -7.77
CA ARG A 88 1.81 -9.96 -7.77
C ARG A 88 1.31 -9.48 -9.13
N CYS A 89 2.10 -9.60 -10.19
CA CYS A 89 1.69 -9.16 -11.52
C CYS A 89 0.37 -9.80 -11.95
N HIS A 90 -0.53 -8.95 -12.47
CA HIS A 90 -1.88 -9.29 -12.93
C HIS A 90 -2.78 -9.92 -11.85
N LYS A 91 -2.35 -9.90 -10.58
CA LYS A 91 -3.22 -10.24 -9.46
C LYS A 91 -4.04 -9.01 -9.08
N TRP A 92 -5.27 -9.28 -8.65
CA TRP A 92 -6.18 -8.25 -8.19
C TRP A 92 -5.99 -8.03 -6.69
N ILE A 93 -6.00 -6.77 -6.28
CA ILE A 93 -6.05 -6.35 -4.88
C ILE A 93 -7.34 -5.58 -4.62
N ASN A 94 -7.82 -5.65 -3.39
CA ASN A 94 -8.87 -4.75 -2.91
C ASN A 94 -8.19 -3.58 -2.19
N ILE A 95 -8.62 -2.38 -2.53
CA ILE A 95 -8.17 -1.14 -1.90
C ILE A 95 -9.32 -0.63 -1.07
N HIS A 96 -9.12 -0.54 0.24
CA HIS A 96 -10.11 -0.03 1.17
C HIS A 96 -9.69 1.33 1.71
N THR A 97 -10.62 2.27 1.71
CA THR A 97 -10.45 3.58 2.35
C THR A 97 -10.99 3.55 3.77
N THR A 98 -10.47 4.43 4.62
CA THR A 98 -10.95 4.61 6.01
C THR A 98 -12.43 4.98 6.09
N ILE A 99 -12.99 5.59 5.04
CA ILE A 99 -14.41 5.95 4.93
C ILE A 99 -15.29 4.80 4.39
N GLY A 100 -14.76 3.58 4.30
CA GLY A 100 -15.51 2.37 3.97
C GLY A 100 -15.73 2.12 2.47
N ARG A 101 -15.12 2.90 1.58
CA ARG A 101 -15.19 2.66 0.13
C ARG A 101 -14.13 1.66 -0.29
N THR A 102 -14.49 0.81 -1.25
CA THR A 102 -13.64 -0.27 -1.73
C THR A 102 -13.62 -0.30 -3.25
N VAL A 103 -12.46 -0.54 -3.84
CA VAL A 103 -12.30 -0.81 -5.27
C VAL A 103 -11.37 -2.00 -5.48
N LYS A 104 -11.61 -2.77 -6.53
CA LYS A 104 -10.74 -3.85 -6.98
C LYS A 104 -9.87 -3.34 -8.12
N ALA A 105 -8.55 -3.49 -8.00
CA ALA A 105 -7.59 -3.02 -9.00
C ALA A 105 -6.53 -4.07 -9.32
N MET A 106 -6.02 -4.06 -10.54
CA MET A 106 -5.01 -5.02 -11.03
C MET A 106 -3.61 -4.44 -10.90
N VAL A 107 -2.69 -5.22 -10.36
CA VAL A 107 -1.27 -4.83 -10.29
C VAL A 107 -0.64 -5.00 -11.67
N VAL A 108 -0.08 -3.92 -12.21
CA VAL A 108 0.58 -3.91 -13.53
C VAL A 108 2.03 -3.43 -13.48
N ASP A 109 2.45 -2.77 -12.40
CA ASP A 109 3.76 -2.14 -12.36
C ASP A 109 4.44 -2.16 -10.99
N GLU A 110 5.73 -1.82 -10.99
CA GLU A 110 6.55 -1.53 -9.83
C GLU A 110 6.74 -0.02 -9.70
N CYS A 111 6.39 0.54 -8.54
CA CYS A 111 6.81 1.87 -8.13
C CYS A 111 8.25 1.75 -7.60
N ASP A 112 9.22 1.99 -8.47
CA ASP A 112 10.65 1.83 -8.18
C ASP A 112 11.26 3.16 -7.68
N ALA A 113 12.32 3.03 -6.90
CA ALA A 113 13.04 4.13 -6.29
C ALA A 113 14.14 4.74 -7.18
N ASP A 114 14.44 4.14 -8.34
CA ASP A 114 15.75 4.34 -9.02
C ASP A 114 15.68 4.75 -10.50
N HIS A 115 14.74 5.59 -10.94
CA HIS A 115 14.74 6.04 -12.36
C HIS A 115 14.30 7.50 -12.55
N ASP A 116 14.89 8.14 -13.56
CA ASP A 116 14.43 9.37 -14.23
C ASP A 116 14.36 10.67 -13.40
N TYR A 117 15.36 10.90 -12.52
CA TYR A 117 15.48 12.13 -11.70
C TYR A 117 14.28 12.39 -10.77
N GLN A 118 13.36 11.43 -10.65
CA GLN A 118 12.27 11.48 -9.71
C GLN A 118 12.74 11.04 -8.32
N PRO A 119 12.16 11.61 -7.24
CA PRO A 119 12.43 11.12 -5.91
C PRO A 119 12.03 9.64 -5.79
N PRO A 120 12.76 8.86 -4.98
CA PRO A 120 12.52 7.44 -4.84
C PRO A 120 11.10 7.17 -4.32
N CYS A 121 10.39 6.22 -4.95
CA CYS A 121 9.08 5.80 -4.47
C CYS A 121 9.17 5.28 -3.02
N PRO A 122 8.36 5.81 -2.08
CA PRO A 122 8.31 5.30 -0.72
C PRO A 122 7.93 3.82 -0.66
N ASN A 123 8.20 3.16 0.46
CA ASN A 123 8.06 1.72 0.58
C ASN A 123 6.64 1.23 0.93
N ASN A 124 5.67 2.13 1.05
CA ASN A 124 4.29 1.85 1.45
C ASN A 124 3.25 2.48 0.51
N ILE A 125 3.60 2.59 -0.78
CA ILE A 125 2.78 3.20 -1.83
C ILE A 125 2.00 2.15 -2.61
N VAL A 126 0.74 2.48 -2.86
CA VAL A 126 -0.06 1.96 -3.97
C VAL A 126 -0.27 3.12 -4.93
N ASP A 127 0.34 3.05 -6.11
CA ASP A 127 0.30 4.14 -7.08
C ASP A 127 -0.75 3.84 -8.13
N ALA A 128 -1.80 4.64 -8.21
CA ALA A 128 -3.06 4.21 -8.81
C ALA A 128 -3.52 5.10 -9.96
N SER A 129 -4.10 4.45 -10.96
CA SER A 129 -4.77 5.09 -12.10
C SER A 129 -5.96 5.94 -11.67
N LEU A 130 -6.34 6.91 -12.50
CA LEU A 130 -7.49 7.78 -12.25
C LEU A 130 -8.80 7.00 -12.04
N ALA A 131 -8.99 5.87 -12.71
CA ALA A 131 -10.14 4.98 -12.53
C ALA A 131 -10.29 4.47 -11.08
N VAL A 132 -9.19 4.15 -10.40
CA VAL A 132 -9.20 3.71 -8.99
C VAL A 132 -9.73 4.84 -8.11
N TRP A 133 -9.21 6.05 -8.30
CA TRP A 133 -9.64 7.24 -7.55
C TRP A 133 -11.12 7.57 -7.79
N LYS A 134 -11.57 7.55 -9.05
CA LYS A 134 -12.98 7.72 -9.44
C LYS A 134 -13.88 6.68 -8.78
N ALA A 135 -13.49 5.40 -8.78
CA ALA A 135 -14.24 4.32 -8.17
C ALA A 135 -14.32 4.43 -6.63
N LEU A 136 -13.26 4.94 -6.01
CA LEU A 136 -13.26 5.34 -4.59
C LEU A 136 -14.03 6.64 -4.34
N ARG A 137 -14.62 7.26 -5.38
CA ARG A 137 -15.40 8.51 -5.33
C ARG A 137 -14.65 9.66 -4.65
N VAL A 138 -13.32 9.67 -4.75
CA VAL A 138 -12.51 10.78 -4.26
C VAL A 138 -12.68 11.95 -5.24
N PRO A 139 -12.94 13.18 -4.76
CA PRO A 139 -13.05 14.33 -5.64
C PRO A 139 -11.79 14.49 -6.49
N LYS A 140 -11.94 14.86 -7.77
CA LYS A 140 -10.81 15.00 -8.69
C LYS A 140 -9.75 15.99 -8.18
N ALA A 141 -10.19 17.05 -7.50
CA ALA A 141 -9.31 18.05 -6.88
C ALA A 141 -8.42 17.46 -5.77
N ASP A 142 -8.83 16.35 -5.18
CA ASP A 142 -8.12 15.69 -4.09
C ASP A 142 -7.29 14.49 -4.57
N CYS A 143 -7.41 14.10 -5.84
CA CYS A 143 -6.59 13.03 -6.42
C CYS A 143 -5.10 13.41 -6.35
N GLY A 144 -4.29 12.52 -5.77
CA GLY A 144 -2.86 12.75 -5.63
C GLY A 144 -2.46 13.73 -4.53
N LEU A 145 -3.40 14.34 -3.80
CA LEU A 145 -3.08 15.00 -2.54
C LEU A 145 -2.67 13.94 -1.52
N PHE A 146 -1.51 14.16 -0.88
CA PHE A 146 -0.90 13.23 0.06
C PHE A 146 -1.90 12.74 1.13
N GLY A 147 -1.94 11.42 1.38
CA GLY A 147 -2.38 10.91 2.68
C GLY A 147 -3.76 10.29 2.78
N TYR A 148 -4.30 9.67 1.72
CA TYR A 148 -5.35 8.68 1.94
C TYR A 148 -4.72 7.42 2.52
N ASN A 149 -4.77 7.31 3.84
CA ASN A 149 -4.45 6.07 4.55
C ASN A 149 -5.45 5.00 4.08
N LEU A 150 -4.94 4.04 3.32
CA LEU A 150 -5.66 2.84 2.96
C LEU A 150 -5.40 1.76 4.00
N VAL A 151 -6.31 0.79 4.07
CA VAL A 151 -6.23 -0.38 4.96
C VAL A 151 -6.38 -1.64 4.14
#